data_AF-A0A0D6L775-F1
#
_entry.id   AF-A0A0D6L775-F1
#
_cell.length_a   1.000
_cell.length_b   1.000
_cell.length_c   1.000
_cell.angle_alpha   90.00
_cell.angle_beta   90.00
_cell.angle_gamma   90.00
#
_symmetry.space_group_name_H-M   'P 1'
#
loop_
_entity.id
_entity.type
_entity.pdbx_description
1 polymer ?
#
loop_
_entity_poly.entity_id
_entity_poly.type
_entity_poly.pdbx_seq_one_letter_code
_entity_poly.pdbx_strand_id
1 'polypeptide(L)'
;MLRLMGYEVVSGSEPMEWDVLWTHEYSLMNDLYMGAIRRAKPHQIVNHVAGSGYYTSKVSLATSRASKDTLRAFQLPKQKELLLAFAKDNPHMLWVQKDNTHRNIRVRKLEEMNLNKENSFVQQFVDKPLLIDNRYQPPPRTL
;
A
#
# COMPACT_ATOMS: atom_id res chain seq x y z
N MET A 1 1.37 25.54 4.29
CA MET A 1 2.22 25.06 5.40
C MET A 1 3.68 25.49 5.23
N LEU A 2 4.40 25.07 4.19
CA LEU A 2 5.82 25.45 4.00
C LEU A 2 6.06 26.97 3.95
N ARG A 3 5.25 27.74 3.20
CA ARG A 3 5.34 29.21 3.19
C ARG A 3 5.13 29.83 4.58
N LEU A 4 4.26 29.24 5.41
CA LEU A 4 4.00 29.71 6.78
C LEU A 4 5.19 29.44 7.72
N MET A 5 6.02 28.46 7.38
CA MET A 5 7.26 28.14 8.08
C MET A 5 8.45 28.98 7.58
N GLY A 6 8.23 29.94 6.67
CA GLY A 6 9.27 30.83 6.15
C GLY A 6 10.00 30.31 4.91
N TYR A 7 9.60 29.16 4.35
CA TYR A 7 10.22 28.66 3.12
C TYR A 7 9.75 29.44 1.89
N GLU A 8 10.71 29.76 1.02
CA GLU A 8 10.41 30.10 -0.37
C GLU A 8 10.01 28.83 -1.13
N VAL A 9 8.86 28.86 -1.80
CA VAL A 9 8.36 27.70 -2.56
C VAL A 9 8.49 27.97 -4.04
N VAL A 10 9.37 27.20 -4.68
CA VAL A 10 9.65 27.21 -6.12
C VAL A 10 9.14 25.91 -6.74
N SER A 11 8.60 25.98 -7.96
CA SER A 11 8.07 24.82 -8.70
C SER A 11 8.49 24.85 -10.16
N GLY A 12 8.80 23.69 -10.77
CA GLY A 12 8.89 23.54 -12.23
C GLY A 12 10.18 22.88 -12.75
N SER A 13 11.34 23.13 -12.14
CA SER A 13 12.63 22.57 -12.59
C SER A 13 13.41 21.94 -11.44
N GLU A 14 14.40 21.09 -11.76
CA GLU A 14 15.33 20.52 -10.77
C GLU A 14 16.08 21.67 -10.07
N PRO A 15 15.91 21.86 -8.75
CA PRO A 15 16.56 22.96 -8.05
C PRO A 15 18.05 22.65 -7.86
N MET A 16 18.92 23.59 -8.26
CA MET A 16 20.37 23.47 -8.01
C MET A 16 20.72 23.60 -6.52
N GLU A 17 19.96 24.43 -5.79
CA GLU A 17 20.07 24.62 -4.34
C GLU A 17 18.65 24.60 -3.74
N TRP A 18 18.50 23.89 -2.62
CA TRP A 18 17.22 23.67 -1.93
C TRP A 18 17.47 23.18 -0.51
N ASP A 19 16.51 23.34 0.40
CA ASP A 19 16.57 22.76 1.76
C ASP A 19 15.59 21.59 1.91
N VAL A 20 14.39 21.73 1.32
CA VAL A 20 13.34 20.72 1.34
C VAL A 20 12.87 20.41 -0.07
N LEU A 21 13.02 19.15 -0.49
CA LEU A 21 12.44 18.65 -1.73
C LEU A 21 11.13 17.94 -1.42
N TRP A 22 10.03 18.58 -1.79
CA TRP A 22 8.69 18.07 -1.52
C TRP A 22 8.02 17.57 -2.79
N THR A 23 7.90 16.25 -2.94
CA THR A 23 7.23 15.65 -4.10
C THR A 23 5.97 14.90 -3.69
N HIS A 24 4.96 14.96 -4.55
CA HIS A 24 3.73 14.17 -4.39
C HIS A 24 3.98 12.70 -4.77
N GLU A 25 4.63 12.47 -5.91
CA GLU A 25 5.00 11.14 -6.36
C GLU A 25 6.30 10.67 -5.73
N TYR A 26 6.56 9.36 -5.87
CA TYR A 26 7.68 8.66 -5.28
C TYR A 26 9.02 9.20 -5.83
N SER A 27 9.62 10.17 -5.12
CA SER A 27 10.78 10.94 -5.59
C SER A 27 11.98 10.08 -5.95
N LEU A 28 12.14 8.94 -5.26
CA LEU A 28 13.26 8.01 -5.42
C LEU A 28 13.13 7.08 -6.63
N MET A 29 12.02 7.14 -7.37
CA MET A 29 11.80 6.41 -8.62
C MET A 29 11.56 7.34 -9.80
N ASN A 30 11.67 8.65 -9.61
CA ASN A 30 11.46 9.64 -10.65
C ASN A 30 12.81 10.21 -11.11
N ASP A 31 13.17 9.95 -12.37
CA ASP A 31 14.44 10.34 -12.96
C ASP A 31 14.71 11.84 -12.86
N LEU A 32 13.66 12.68 -12.83
CA LEU A 32 13.76 14.14 -12.69
C LEU A 32 14.45 14.56 -11.38
N TYR A 33 14.22 13.83 -10.29
CA TYR A 33 14.69 14.20 -8.95
C TYR A 33 15.87 13.35 -8.48
N MET A 34 16.08 12.18 -9.08
CA MET A 34 17.12 11.24 -8.66
C MET A 34 18.54 11.82 -8.74
N GLY A 35 18.79 12.72 -9.69
CA GLY A 35 20.05 13.47 -9.77
C GLY A 35 20.29 14.31 -8.52
N ALA A 36 19.37 15.24 -8.23
CA ALA A 36 19.41 16.10 -7.05
C ALA A 36 19.50 15.31 -5.74
N ILE A 37 18.72 14.23 -5.59
CA ILE A 37 18.70 13.43 -4.35
C ILE A 37 20.04 12.72 -4.12
N ARG A 38 20.65 12.16 -5.17
CA ARG A 38 21.96 11.48 -5.04
C ARG A 38 23.09 12.43 -4.65
N ARG A 39 22.96 13.72 -4.98
CA ARG A 39 23.94 14.77 -4.68
C ARG A 39 23.55 15.62 -3.45
N ALA A 40 22.54 15.19 -2.70
CA ALA A 40 22.00 15.96 -1.59
C ALA A 40 23.06 16.21 -0.50
N LYS A 41 23.15 17.45 -0.03
CA LYS A 41 23.98 17.87 1.10
C LYS A 41 23.35 17.44 2.44
N PRO A 42 24.09 17.38 3.54
CA PRO A 42 23.55 16.90 4.83
C PRO A 42 22.33 17.65 5.39
N HIS A 43 22.12 18.91 5.01
CA HIS A 43 20.96 19.71 5.42
C HIS A 43 19.73 19.51 4.52
N GLN A 44 19.89 18.84 3.38
CA GLN A 44 18.84 18.68 2.37
C GLN A 44 17.96 17.48 2.69
N ILE A 45 16.64 17.73 2.83
CA ILE A 45 15.67 16.73 3.27
C ILE A 45 14.62 16.47 2.20
N VAL A 46 14.41 15.19 1.86
CA VAL A 46 13.33 14.73 0.97
C VAL A 46 12.20 14.17 1.83
N ASN A 47 10.94 14.45 1.46
CA ASN A 47 9.77 13.98 2.18
C ASN A 47 9.44 12.47 1.97
N HIS A 48 10.37 11.69 1.43
CA HIS A 48 10.19 10.25 1.14
C HIS A 48 11.33 9.43 1.74
N VAL A 49 10.98 8.30 2.33
CA VAL A 49 11.94 7.31 2.84
C VAL A 49 12.20 6.24 1.77
N ALA A 50 13.48 5.94 1.52
CA ALA A 50 13.87 4.88 0.60
C ALA A 50 13.31 3.52 1.02
N GLY A 51 12.70 2.82 0.05
CA GLY A 51 12.06 1.53 0.30
C GLY A 51 10.71 1.62 1.00
N SER A 52 10.13 2.80 1.23
CA SER A 52 8.79 2.91 1.84
C SER A 52 7.69 2.15 1.09
N GLY A 53 7.88 1.88 -0.21
CA GLY A 53 7.02 1.05 -1.05
C GLY A 53 6.83 -0.36 -0.49
N TYR A 54 7.77 -0.89 0.28
CA TYR A 54 7.63 -2.19 0.92
C TYR A 54 6.52 -2.22 1.98
N TYR A 55 6.21 -1.10 2.64
CA TYR A 55 5.13 -1.02 3.62
C TYR A 55 3.94 -0.17 3.17
N THR A 56 4.07 0.66 2.14
CA THR A 56 2.96 1.44 1.58
C THR A 56 2.24 0.73 0.43
N SER A 57 2.88 -0.21 -0.26
CA SER A 57 2.20 -1.06 -1.26
C SER A 57 1.30 -2.07 -0.57
N LYS A 58 0.03 -2.15 -0.99
CA LYS A 58 -0.93 -3.14 -0.49
C LYS A 58 -0.43 -4.57 -0.64
N VAL A 59 0.23 -4.89 -1.75
CA VAL A 59 0.72 -6.25 -2.02
C VAL A 59 1.87 -6.57 -1.08
N SER A 60 2.85 -5.68 -1.01
CA SER A 60 4.03 -5.86 -0.15
C SER A 60 3.60 -5.96 1.31
N LEU A 61 2.72 -5.07 1.77
CA LEU A 61 2.23 -5.09 3.14
C LEU A 61 1.46 -6.37 3.45
N ALA A 62 0.46 -6.72 2.63
CA ALA A 62 -0.40 -7.88 2.88
C ALA A 62 0.37 -9.21 2.82
N THR A 63 1.41 -9.29 1.99
CA THR A 63 2.19 -10.53 1.81
C THR A 63 3.45 -10.60 2.69
N SER A 64 3.91 -9.47 3.26
CA SER A 64 5.11 -9.40 4.10
C SER A 64 5.07 -10.28 5.35
N ARG A 65 3.87 -10.59 5.85
CA ARG A 65 3.65 -11.26 7.15
C ARG A 65 4.41 -10.57 8.30
N ALA A 66 4.59 -9.25 8.21
CA ALA A 66 5.40 -8.47 9.15
C ALA A 66 4.88 -8.52 10.60
N SER A 67 3.62 -8.89 10.82
CA SER A 67 3.04 -9.12 12.15
C SER A 67 2.17 -10.37 12.19
N LYS A 68 2.08 -11.00 13.38
CA LYS A 68 1.12 -12.08 13.66
C LYS A 68 -0.33 -11.58 13.60
N ASP A 69 -0.55 -10.27 13.83
CA ASP A 69 -1.88 -9.65 13.86
C ASP A 69 -2.38 -9.21 12.48
N THR A 70 -1.54 -9.32 11.44
CA THR A 70 -1.98 -9.05 10.07
C THR A 70 -2.82 -10.21 9.52
N LEU A 71 -4.00 -9.87 8.99
CA LEU A 71 -4.87 -10.81 8.29
C LEU A 71 -4.09 -11.53 7.18
N ARG A 72 -4.28 -12.84 7.08
CA ARG A 72 -3.62 -13.67 6.07
C ARG A 72 -4.02 -13.19 4.67
N ALA A 73 -3.01 -12.98 3.83
CA ALA A 73 -3.18 -12.71 2.42
C ALA A 73 -2.22 -13.55 1.58
N PHE A 74 -2.64 -13.81 0.34
CA PHE A 74 -1.98 -14.67 -0.61
C PHE A 74 -1.96 -13.99 -1.98
N GLN A 75 -0.78 -13.78 -2.53
CA GLN A 75 -0.58 -13.25 -3.87
C GLN A 75 -0.96 -14.30 -4.91
N LEU A 76 -1.79 -13.92 -5.88
CA LEU A 76 -2.16 -14.79 -6.99
C LEU A 76 -1.35 -14.46 -8.25
N PRO A 77 -1.08 -15.47 -9.10
CA PRO A 77 -1.31 -16.91 -8.85
C PRO A 77 -0.24 -17.56 -7.96
N LYS A 78 0.84 -16.84 -7.63
CA LYS A 78 2.07 -17.35 -7.00
C LYS A 78 1.87 -18.16 -5.71
N GLN A 79 0.85 -17.86 -4.91
CA GLN A 79 0.59 -18.47 -3.61
C GLN A 79 -0.76 -19.20 -3.57
N LYS A 80 -1.30 -19.60 -4.73
CA LYS A 80 -2.59 -20.28 -4.86
C LYS A 80 -2.65 -21.57 -4.04
N GLU A 81 -1.61 -22.38 -4.09
CA GLU A 81 -1.55 -23.68 -3.41
C GLU A 81 -1.55 -23.50 -1.89
N LEU A 82 -0.84 -22.48 -1.40
CA LEU A 82 -0.83 -22.10 0.02
C LEU A 82 -2.20 -21.60 0.48
N LEU A 83 -2.90 -20.83 -0.37
CA LEU A 83 -4.26 -20.37 -0.10
C LEU A 83 -5.24 -21.55 -0.01
N LEU A 84 -5.18 -22.49 -0.95
CA LEU A 84 -6.03 -23.68 -0.96
C LEU A 84 -5.80 -24.57 0.26
N ALA A 85 -4.53 -24.80 0.64
CA ALA A 85 -4.19 -25.54 1.84
C ALA A 85 -4.75 -24.85 3.11
N PHE A 86 -4.56 -23.54 3.24
CA PHE A 86 -5.06 -22.79 4.38
C PHE A 86 -6.59 -22.77 4.46
N ALA A 87 -7.27 -22.63 3.32
CA ALA A 87 -8.72 -22.60 3.26
C ALA A 87 -9.37 -23.95 3.55
N LYS A 88 -8.68 -25.06 3.23
CA LYS A 88 -9.12 -26.41 3.60
C LYS A 88 -9.26 -26.57 5.12
N ASP A 89 -8.33 -26.00 5.88
CA ASP A 89 -8.36 -26.02 7.35
C ASP A 89 -9.33 -24.98 7.94
N ASN A 90 -9.88 -24.07 7.11
CA ASN A 90 -10.72 -22.95 7.54
C ASN A 90 -11.96 -22.76 6.62
N PRO A 91 -12.85 -23.77 6.51
CA PRO A 91 -13.91 -23.79 5.49
C PRO A 91 -14.97 -22.70 5.65
N HIS A 92 -15.15 -22.15 6.86
CA HIS A 92 -16.12 -21.09 7.14
C HIS A 92 -15.60 -19.68 6.84
N MET A 93 -14.33 -19.56 6.45
CA MET A 93 -13.69 -18.26 6.27
C MET A 93 -14.19 -17.59 4.98
N LEU A 94 -14.54 -16.31 5.11
CA LEU A 94 -14.84 -15.46 3.96
C LEU A 94 -13.57 -14.79 3.45
N TRP A 95 -13.55 -14.52 2.15
CA TRP A 95 -12.38 -14.00 1.46
C TRP A 95 -12.72 -12.77 0.63
N VAL A 96 -11.71 -11.94 0.40
CA VAL A 96 -11.78 -10.80 -0.51
C VAL A 96 -10.66 -10.89 -1.53
N GLN A 97 -11.01 -10.87 -2.81
CA GLN A 97 -10.04 -10.73 -3.89
C GLN A 97 -9.90 -9.24 -4.26
N LYS A 98 -8.66 -8.76 -4.37
CA LYS A 98 -8.34 -7.37 -4.68
C LYS A 98 -7.33 -7.33 -5.82
N ASP A 99 -7.56 -6.42 -6.77
CA ASP A 99 -6.60 -6.11 -7.81
C ASP A 99 -5.57 -5.09 -7.28
N ASN A 100 -4.34 -5.21 -7.77
CA ASN A 100 -3.27 -4.29 -7.40
C ASN A 100 -3.55 -2.84 -7.84
N THR A 101 -4.50 -2.64 -8.78
CA THR A 101 -4.89 -1.35 -9.36
C THR A 101 -6.22 -0.77 -8.82
N HIS A 102 -6.67 -1.23 -7.64
CA HIS A 102 -7.73 -0.59 -6.82
C HIS A 102 -9.18 -0.61 -7.34
N ARG A 103 -9.56 -1.44 -8.32
CA ARG A 103 -10.96 -1.54 -8.76
C ARG A 103 -11.45 -2.99 -8.63
N ASN A 104 -12.64 -3.18 -8.05
CA ASN A 104 -13.32 -4.48 -7.80
C ASN A 104 -12.90 -5.23 -6.52
N ILE A 105 -13.39 -4.77 -5.36
CA ILE A 105 -13.36 -5.53 -4.11
C ILE A 105 -14.66 -6.37 -4.06
N ARG A 106 -14.54 -7.70 -4.07
CA ARG A 106 -15.69 -8.61 -3.94
C ARG A 106 -15.46 -9.57 -2.79
N VAL A 107 -16.41 -9.64 -1.85
CA VAL A 107 -16.45 -10.68 -0.81
C VAL A 107 -17.10 -11.90 -1.42
N ARG A 108 -16.41 -13.05 -1.41
CA ARG A 108 -16.91 -14.30 -1.98
C ARG A 108 -16.38 -15.50 -1.20
N LYS A 109 -17.01 -16.65 -1.41
CA LYS A 109 -16.39 -17.94 -1.09
C LYS A 109 -15.22 -18.20 -2.03
N LEU A 110 -14.24 -18.97 -1.57
CA LEU A 110 -13.02 -19.23 -2.35
C LEU A 110 -13.33 -19.92 -3.69
N GLU A 111 -14.32 -20.81 -3.70
CA GLU A 111 -14.80 -21.56 -4.88
C GLU A 111 -15.33 -20.66 -6.00
N GLU A 112 -15.78 -19.45 -5.66
CA GLU A 112 -16.39 -18.49 -6.60
C GLU A 112 -15.37 -17.46 -7.12
N MET A 113 -14.09 -17.60 -6.76
CA MET A 113 -13.01 -16.68 -7.09
C MET A 113 -12.17 -17.18 -8.27
N ASN A 114 -11.68 -16.23 -9.09
CA ASN A 114 -10.69 -16.56 -10.10
C ASN A 114 -9.29 -16.56 -9.47
N LEU A 115 -8.84 -17.73 -9.02
CA LEU A 115 -7.54 -17.91 -8.36
C LEU A 115 -6.33 -17.86 -9.33
N ASN A 116 -6.57 -17.86 -10.63
CA ASN A 116 -5.52 -17.73 -11.65
C ASN A 116 -5.36 -16.27 -12.12
N LYS A 117 -6.06 -15.32 -11.49
CA LYS A 117 -6.01 -13.92 -11.88
C LYS A 117 -4.65 -13.31 -11.50
N GLU A 118 -3.90 -12.94 -12.53
CA GLU A 118 -2.66 -12.17 -12.41
C GLU A 118 -2.87 -10.82 -11.72
N ASN A 119 -1.81 -10.29 -11.10
CA ASN A 119 -1.80 -8.99 -10.45
C ASN A 119 -2.94 -8.78 -9.43
N SER A 120 -3.29 -9.85 -8.72
CA SER A 120 -4.30 -9.83 -7.67
C SER A 120 -3.81 -10.55 -6.42
N PHE A 121 -4.47 -10.30 -5.30
CA PHE A 121 -4.26 -11.04 -4.07
C PHE A 121 -5.60 -11.34 -3.40
N VAL A 122 -5.62 -12.43 -2.64
CA VAL A 122 -6.76 -12.83 -1.81
C VAL A 122 -6.40 -12.61 -0.35
N GLN A 123 -7.31 -12.01 0.40
CA GLN A 123 -7.13 -11.71 1.81
C GLN A 123 -8.34 -12.20 2.60
N GLN A 124 -8.11 -12.67 3.83
CA GLN A 124 -9.17 -12.99 4.78
C GLN A 124 -10.10 -11.78 4.99
N PHE A 125 -11.41 -12.03 4.98
CA PHE A 125 -12.43 -11.04 5.32
C PHE A 125 -12.70 -11.04 6.83
N VAL A 126 -12.89 -9.85 7.40
CA VAL A 126 -13.34 -9.69 8.80
C VAL A 126 -14.86 -9.61 8.79
N ASP A 127 -15.51 -10.71 9.14
CA ASP A 127 -16.96 -10.89 9.12
C ASP A 127 -17.68 -10.30 10.35
N LYS A 128 -16.94 -10.08 11.45
CA LYS A 128 -17.44 -9.46 12.69
C LYS A 128 -16.61 -8.24 13.09
N PRO A 129 -16.67 -7.14 12.32
CA PRO A 129 -15.97 -5.92 12.71
C PRO A 129 -16.64 -5.28 13.94
N LEU A 130 -15.90 -4.45 14.66
CA LEU A 130 -16.49 -3.55 15.66
C LEU A 130 -17.49 -2.62 14.96
N LEU A 131 -18.70 -2.52 15.53
CA LEU A 131 -19.76 -1.64 15.04
C LEU A 131 -19.89 -0.44 15.99
N ILE A 132 -19.93 0.76 15.43
CA ILE A 132 -20.27 1.99 16.17
C ILE A 132 -21.67 2.38 15.71
N ASP A 133 -22.61 2.49 16.66
CA ASP A 133 -24.03 2.71 16.38
C ASP A 133 -24.62 1.73 15.35
N ASN A 134 -24.26 0.45 15.47
CA ASN A 134 -24.63 -0.64 14.54
C ASN A 134 -24.18 -0.40 13.08
N ARG A 135 -23.20 0.47 12.85
CA ARG A 135 -22.64 0.74 11.53
C ARG A 135 -21.15 0.43 11.50
N TYR A 136 -20.72 -0.16 10.40
CA TYR A 136 -19.30 -0.26 10.09
C TYR A 136 -18.77 1.14 9.77
N GLN A 137 -17.83 1.62 10.56
CA GLN A 137 -17.09 2.84 10.24
C GLN A 137 -15.82 2.45 9.50
N PRO A 138 -15.72 2.72 8.18
CA PRO A 138 -14.43 2.60 7.52
C PRO A 138 -13.46 3.61 8.14
N PRO A 139 -12.15 3.34 8.15
CA PRO A 139 -11.17 4.35 8.55
C PRO A 139 -11.42 5.64 7.77
N PRO A 140 -11.26 6.81 8.40
CA PRO A 140 -11.53 8.10 7.76
C PRO A 140 -10.74 8.17 6.46
N ARG A 141 -11.41 8.55 5.36
CA ARG A 141 -10.73 8.82 4.10
C ARG A 141 -9.85 10.03 4.32
N THR A 142 -8.54 9.81 4.47
CA THR A 142 -7.54 10.88 4.33
C THR A 142 -7.63 11.41 2.90
N LEU A 143 -8.01 12.68 2.78
CA LEU A 143 -7.99 13.48 1.54
C LEU A 143 -6.55 13.73 1.08
#